data_AF-A0A0N0IXU3-F1
#
_entry.id   AF-A0A0N0IXU3-F1
#
_cell.length_a   1.000
_cell.length_b   1.000
_cell.length_c   1.000
_cell.angle_alpha   90.00
_cell.angle_beta   90.00
_cell.angle_gamma   90.00
#
_symmetry.space_group_name_H-M   'P 1'
#
loop_
_entity.id
_entity.type
_entity.pdbx_description
1 polymer ?
#
loop_
_entity_poly.entity_id
_entity_poly.type
_entity_poly.pdbx_seq_one_letter_code
_entity_poly.pdbx_strand_id
1 'polypeptide(L)'
;MKTKLYLCLLMAAVSSVTVSAQKMSLADQFISYFNNYQKKELAMMTTPDFKFKNESSDEILNRYDFFTYYFDDSETLLSKYKIIKKTTQNDKSYYVVEEQSQFFKLLDVKFPKWNMTITTVEGEVDEVAFTPTEGYDAYMKELKSKTEKFDAWMAEHYPKVDLEELTDPFPILEYLNKYVKSKGIPLSSLQKYDESTGIPEILTDKDSKAEGMDCVHQHKFTEAERTSFYPFNKAKKILLISFTDKDKELSYYAETPRITDLSIAQSSKQLNKVDISRLTDIFYNYGYKKLEMIVNEKLDCPEFKNAIVFLDENDKPFEYIALSFDCGQIEFSSRKMNYGQECNSKREFLRVFFVSKGVDIFPQKPAKP
;
A
#
# COMPACT_ATOMS: atom_id res chain seq x y z
N MET A 1 -59.20 10.84 29.51
CA MET A 1 -58.53 9.54 29.75
C MET A 1 -58.18 8.79 28.46
N LYS A 2 -58.97 8.86 27.39
CA LYS A 2 -58.71 8.14 26.12
C LYS A 2 -57.45 8.58 25.35
N THR A 3 -57.04 9.84 25.44
CA THR A 3 -55.87 10.38 24.72
C THR A 3 -54.51 9.94 25.27
N LYS A 4 -54.41 9.59 26.56
CA LYS A 4 -53.17 9.06 27.15
C LYS A 4 -52.90 7.60 26.76
N LEU A 5 -53.94 6.84 26.41
CA LEU A 5 -53.80 5.43 26.00
C LEU A 5 -53.22 5.30 24.57
N TYR A 6 -53.61 6.18 23.65
CA TYR A 6 -53.07 6.19 22.28
C TYR A 6 -51.60 6.61 22.22
N LEU A 7 -51.14 7.50 23.11
CA LEU A 7 -49.73 7.93 23.15
C LEU A 7 -48.80 6.83 23.69
N CYS A 8 -49.28 6.01 24.65
CA CYS A 8 -48.53 4.84 25.12
C CYS A 8 -48.46 3.71 24.07
N LEU A 9 -49.52 3.51 23.28
CA LEU A 9 -49.52 2.54 22.17
C LEU A 9 -48.60 2.98 21.01
N LEU A 10 -48.49 4.28 20.73
CA LEU A 10 -47.53 4.79 19.73
C LEU A 10 -46.08 4.60 20.19
N MET A 11 -45.77 4.83 21.47
CA MET A 11 -44.42 4.64 22.02
C MET A 11 -44.00 3.16 22.09
N ALA A 12 -44.94 2.23 22.27
CA ALA A 12 -44.69 0.79 22.17
C ALA A 12 -44.49 0.31 20.71
N ALA A 13 -45.11 0.97 19.73
CA ALA A 13 -44.93 0.67 18.30
C ALA A 13 -43.61 1.23 17.74
N VAL A 14 -43.07 2.33 18.29
CA VAL A 14 -41.77 2.89 17.88
C VAL A 14 -40.57 2.17 18.52
N SER A 15 -40.77 1.40 19.60
CA SER A 15 -39.70 0.65 20.28
C SER A 15 -39.48 -0.79 19.78
N SER A 16 -40.20 -1.23 18.74
CA SER A 16 -40.11 -2.59 18.19
C SER A 16 -39.58 -2.67 16.76
N VAL A 17 -39.16 -1.55 16.17
CA VAL A 17 -38.28 -1.58 14.98
C VAL A 17 -36.83 -1.66 15.45
N THR A 18 -36.48 -2.73 16.16
CA THR A 18 -35.09 -3.16 16.16
C THR A 18 -34.83 -3.62 14.73
N VAL A 19 -34.26 -2.75 13.91
CA VAL A 19 -33.62 -3.15 12.66
C VAL A 19 -32.66 -4.26 13.08
N SER A 20 -33.05 -5.50 12.83
CA SER A 20 -32.15 -6.64 13.00
C SER A 20 -31.07 -6.42 11.97
N ALA A 21 -30.00 -5.72 12.35
CA ALA A 21 -28.80 -5.61 11.57
C ALA A 21 -28.37 -7.06 11.33
N GLN A 22 -28.66 -7.55 10.14
CA GLN A 22 -28.45 -8.94 9.81
C GLN A 22 -26.95 -9.16 9.93
N LYS A 23 -26.54 -9.88 10.98
CA LYS A 23 -25.12 -10.04 11.31
C LYS A 23 -24.43 -10.60 10.07
N MET A 24 -23.53 -9.82 9.50
CA MET A 24 -22.82 -10.16 8.29
C MET A 24 -22.07 -11.48 8.49
N SER A 25 -22.20 -12.43 7.55
CA SER A 25 -21.52 -13.72 7.69
C SER A 25 -20.01 -13.53 7.68
N LEU A 26 -19.26 -14.47 8.28
CA LEU A 26 -17.80 -14.37 8.32
C LEU A 26 -17.18 -14.24 6.92
N ALA A 27 -17.70 -14.98 5.94
CA ALA A 27 -17.28 -14.88 4.55
C ALA A 27 -17.55 -13.49 3.92
N ASP A 28 -18.62 -12.80 4.32
CA ASP A 28 -18.90 -11.44 3.84
C ASP A 28 -17.97 -10.42 4.52
N GLN A 29 -17.66 -10.64 5.81
CA GLN A 29 -16.65 -9.85 6.53
C GLN A 29 -15.28 -9.98 5.87
N PHE A 30 -14.90 -11.19 5.44
CA PHE A 30 -13.66 -11.41 4.72
C PHE A 30 -13.59 -10.57 3.44
N ILE A 31 -14.60 -10.66 2.56
CA ILE A 31 -14.63 -9.87 1.31
C ILE A 31 -14.64 -8.37 1.62
N SER A 32 -15.40 -7.95 2.64
CA SER A 32 -15.43 -6.56 3.07
C SER A 32 -14.05 -6.06 3.53
N TYR A 33 -13.38 -6.79 4.40
CA TYR A 33 -12.05 -6.41 4.88
C TYR A 33 -11.01 -6.45 3.77
N PHE A 34 -11.11 -7.41 2.83
CA PHE A 34 -10.28 -7.45 1.64
C PHE A 34 -10.46 -6.20 0.76
N ASN A 35 -11.69 -5.85 0.42
CA ASN A 35 -11.98 -4.69 -0.43
C ASN A 35 -11.64 -3.33 0.21
N ASN A 36 -11.46 -3.30 1.54
CA ASN A 36 -11.07 -2.12 2.32
C ASN A 36 -9.62 -2.17 2.79
N TYR A 37 -8.82 -3.13 2.32
CA TYR A 37 -7.41 -3.31 2.66
C TYR A 37 -7.14 -3.40 4.18
N GLN A 38 -8.05 -4.03 4.92
CA GLN A 38 -7.98 -4.20 6.37
C GLN A 38 -7.18 -5.45 6.76
N LYS A 39 -5.85 -5.39 6.53
CA LYS A 39 -4.91 -6.52 6.70
C LYS A 39 -4.97 -7.16 8.08
N LYS A 40 -5.07 -6.35 9.13
CA LYS A 40 -5.09 -6.82 10.53
C LYS A 40 -6.36 -7.62 10.82
N GLU A 41 -7.51 -7.11 10.42
CA GLU A 41 -8.80 -7.75 10.60
C GLU A 41 -8.90 -9.06 9.83
N LEU A 42 -8.41 -9.08 8.58
CA LEU A 42 -8.26 -10.32 7.82
C LEU A 42 -7.35 -11.32 8.53
N ALA A 43 -6.18 -10.88 8.99
CA ALA A 43 -5.27 -11.78 9.69
C ALA A 43 -5.92 -12.36 10.95
N MET A 44 -6.67 -11.57 11.72
CA MET A 44 -7.36 -12.04 12.93
C MET A 44 -8.49 -13.04 12.65
N MET A 45 -9.06 -13.05 11.45
CA MET A 45 -10.18 -13.95 11.12
C MET A 45 -9.79 -15.17 10.30
N THR A 46 -8.53 -15.29 9.86
CA THR A 46 -8.02 -16.46 9.12
C THR A 46 -7.33 -17.46 10.04
N THR A 47 -7.56 -18.75 9.81
CA THR A 47 -6.89 -19.84 10.56
C THR A 47 -5.36 -19.80 10.37
N PRO A 48 -4.55 -20.34 11.28
CA PRO A 48 -3.11 -20.50 11.09
C PRO A 48 -2.74 -21.25 9.80
N ASP A 49 -3.53 -22.26 9.43
CA ASP A 49 -3.34 -23.10 8.25
C ASP A 49 -4.09 -22.59 7.01
N PHE A 50 -4.49 -21.31 7.00
CA PHE A 50 -5.28 -20.72 5.93
C PHE A 50 -4.67 -20.93 4.54
N LYS A 51 -5.54 -21.21 3.57
CA LYS A 51 -5.18 -21.45 2.17
C LYS A 51 -5.91 -20.49 1.23
N PHE A 52 -5.16 -19.93 0.31
CA PHE A 52 -5.69 -19.18 -0.82
C PHE A 52 -5.35 -19.94 -2.11
N LYS A 53 -6.38 -20.38 -2.84
CA LYS A 53 -6.25 -21.23 -4.01
C LYS A 53 -6.84 -20.55 -5.24
N ASN A 54 -6.11 -20.56 -6.34
CA ASN A 54 -6.66 -20.25 -7.65
C ASN A 54 -6.64 -21.51 -8.51
N GLU A 55 -7.80 -22.09 -8.81
CA GLU A 55 -7.90 -23.35 -9.56
C GLU A 55 -7.49 -23.25 -11.03
N SER A 56 -7.25 -22.04 -11.56
CA SER A 56 -6.58 -21.88 -12.85
C SER A 56 -5.06 -22.03 -12.77
N SER A 57 -4.50 -22.21 -11.57
CA SER A 57 -3.09 -22.44 -11.30
C SER A 57 -2.90 -23.63 -10.35
N ASP A 58 -1.74 -24.28 -10.40
CA ASP A 58 -1.39 -25.31 -9.42
C ASP A 58 -0.90 -24.71 -8.08
N GLU A 59 -0.86 -23.39 -7.98
CA GLU A 59 -0.34 -22.66 -6.82
C GLU A 59 -1.40 -22.55 -5.71
N ILE A 60 -0.97 -22.87 -4.49
CA ILE A 60 -1.73 -22.66 -3.26
C ILE A 60 -0.88 -21.79 -2.36
N LEU A 61 -1.36 -20.58 -2.07
CA LEU A 61 -0.69 -19.68 -1.15
C LEU A 61 -1.12 -20.05 0.27
N ASN A 62 -0.15 -20.18 1.16
CA ASN A 62 -0.42 -20.25 2.59
C ASN A 62 -0.77 -18.84 3.12
N ARG A 63 -1.14 -18.76 4.40
CA ARG A 63 -1.43 -17.49 5.09
C ARG A 63 -0.34 -16.44 4.94
N TYR A 64 0.93 -16.81 5.11
CA TYR A 64 2.05 -15.87 5.01
C TYR A 64 2.16 -15.30 3.59
N ASP A 65 2.15 -16.15 2.57
CA ASP A 65 2.28 -15.74 1.17
C ASP A 65 1.07 -14.93 0.70
N PHE A 66 -0.13 -15.27 1.17
CA PHE A 66 -1.33 -14.49 0.91
C PHE A 66 -1.20 -13.05 1.43
N PHE A 67 -0.79 -12.87 2.69
CA PHE A 67 -0.69 -11.53 3.27
C PHE A 67 0.54 -10.75 2.80
N THR A 68 1.62 -11.43 2.42
CA THR A 68 2.89 -10.76 2.06
C THR A 68 2.95 -10.40 0.59
N TYR A 69 2.38 -11.22 -0.29
CA TYR A 69 2.46 -11.00 -1.73
C TYR A 69 1.08 -10.65 -2.29
N TYR A 70 0.14 -11.58 -2.21
CA TYR A 70 -1.15 -11.43 -2.90
C TYR A 70 -1.96 -10.22 -2.41
N PHE A 71 -2.04 -10.02 -1.10
CA PHE A 71 -2.81 -8.94 -0.49
C PHE A 71 -2.17 -7.58 -0.74
N ASP A 72 -0.85 -7.48 -0.61
CA ASP A 72 -0.10 -6.22 -0.82
C ASP A 72 -0.11 -5.83 -2.30
N ASP A 73 -0.03 -6.80 -3.22
CA ASP A 73 -0.25 -6.59 -4.65
C ASP A 73 -1.69 -6.14 -4.93
N SER A 74 -2.67 -6.75 -4.27
CA SER A 74 -4.08 -6.38 -4.42
C SER A 74 -4.34 -4.95 -3.94
N GLU A 75 -3.72 -4.51 -2.85
CA GLU A 75 -3.77 -3.12 -2.39
C GLU A 75 -3.13 -2.17 -3.41
N THR A 76 -1.93 -2.50 -3.89
CA THR A 76 -1.20 -1.71 -4.89
C THR A 76 -2.00 -1.57 -6.19
N LEU A 77 -2.63 -2.65 -6.63
CA LEU A 77 -3.46 -2.71 -7.83
C LEU A 77 -4.87 -2.15 -7.63
N LEU A 78 -5.23 -1.71 -6.43
CA LEU A 78 -6.58 -1.30 -6.06
C LEU A 78 -7.62 -2.37 -6.47
N SER A 79 -7.26 -3.64 -6.27
CA SER A 79 -8.09 -4.80 -6.59
C SER A 79 -9.22 -4.94 -5.57
N LYS A 80 -10.44 -5.17 -6.06
CA LYS A 80 -11.66 -5.36 -5.25
C LYS A 80 -12.57 -6.40 -5.90
N TYR A 81 -13.43 -7.00 -5.08
CA TYR A 81 -14.44 -7.95 -5.53
C TYR A 81 -15.84 -7.37 -5.44
N LYS A 82 -16.51 -7.26 -6.59
CA LYS A 82 -17.94 -7.01 -6.67
C LYS A 82 -18.71 -8.32 -6.55
N ILE A 83 -19.51 -8.47 -5.49
CA ILE A 83 -20.40 -9.62 -5.36
C ILE A 83 -21.56 -9.49 -6.36
N ILE A 84 -21.65 -10.44 -7.31
CA ILE A 84 -22.75 -10.55 -8.28
C ILE A 84 -23.84 -11.47 -7.76
N LYS A 85 -23.43 -12.60 -7.17
CA LYS A 85 -24.34 -13.62 -6.63
C LYS A 85 -23.71 -14.23 -5.39
N LYS A 86 -24.55 -14.58 -4.41
CA LYS A 86 -24.15 -15.28 -3.19
C LYS A 86 -25.13 -16.42 -2.90
N THR A 87 -24.60 -17.56 -2.49
CA THR A 87 -25.34 -18.66 -1.87
C THR A 87 -24.54 -19.19 -0.70
N THR A 88 -25.18 -19.59 0.39
CA THR A 88 -24.51 -20.23 1.54
C THR A 88 -25.07 -21.63 1.75
N GLN A 89 -24.19 -22.60 1.95
CA GLN A 89 -24.55 -23.97 2.27
C GLN A 89 -23.57 -24.50 3.31
N ASN A 90 -24.08 -24.82 4.50
CA ASN A 90 -23.28 -25.28 5.64
C ASN A 90 -22.17 -24.28 6.01
N ASP A 91 -20.94 -24.76 6.08
CA ASP A 91 -19.68 -24.09 6.37
C ASP A 91 -19.05 -23.38 5.16
N LYS A 92 -19.73 -23.40 4.00
CA LYS A 92 -19.24 -22.83 2.75
C LYS A 92 -20.15 -21.73 2.24
N SER A 93 -19.53 -20.62 1.83
CA SER A 93 -20.18 -19.54 1.11
C SER A 93 -19.64 -19.49 -0.32
N TYR A 94 -20.57 -19.50 -1.27
CA TYR A 94 -20.30 -19.50 -2.70
C TYR A 94 -20.70 -18.16 -3.29
N TYR A 95 -19.76 -17.53 -3.98
CA TYR A 95 -19.92 -16.23 -4.60
C TYR A 95 -19.64 -16.33 -6.09
N VAL A 96 -20.39 -15.57 -6.88
CA VAL A 96 -19.90 -15.11 -8.18
C VAL A 96 -19.43 -13.69 -7.95
N VAL A 97 -18.14 -13.45 -8.13
CA VAL A 97 -17.53 -12.12 -7.97
C VAL A 97 -17.01 -11.61 -9.31
N GLU A 98 -17.01 -10.30 -9.49
CA GLU A 98 -16.26 -9.61 -10.55
C GLU A 98 -15.06 -8.91 -9.92
N GLU A 99 -13.87 -9.23 -10.40
CA GLU A 99 -12.62 -8.65 -9.91
C GLU A 99 -12.33 -7.35 -10.64
N GLN A 100 -12.30 -6.26 -9.89
CA GLN A 100 -12.07 -4.92 -10.39
C GLN A 100 -10.69 -4.47 -9.93
N SER A 101 -9.75 -4.27 -10.85
CA SER A 101 -8.40 -3.79 -10.54
C SER A 101 -7.98 -2.65 -11.46
N GLN A 102 -7.03 -1.84 -11.00
CA GLN A 102 -6.50 -0.71 -11.76
C GLN A 102 -5.73 -1.22 -12.96
N PHE A 103 -5.10 -2.38 -12.84
CA PHE A 103 -4.43 -3.09 -13.93
C PHE A 103 -5.40 -3.40 -15.07
N PHE A 104 -6.51 -4.11 -14.80
CA PHE A 104 -7.49 -4.45 -15.84
C PHE A 104 -8.14 -3.19 -16.44
N LYS A 105 -8.40 -2.19 -15.60
CA LYS A 105 -8.94 -0.91 -16.06
C LYS A 105 -8.01 -0.20 -17.04
N LEU A 106 -6.71 -0.10 -16.72
CA LEU A 106 -5.73 0.59 -17.56
C LEU A 106 -5.39 -0.20 -18.83
N LEU A 107 -5.39 -1.53 -18.78
CA LEU A 107 -5.28 -2.36 -19.98
C LEU A 107 -6.55 -2.35 -20.85
N ASP A 108 -7.64 -1.78 -20.34
CA ASP A 108 -8.96 -1.82 -20.98
C ASP A 108 -9.37 -3.27 -21.30
N VAL A 109 -9.24 -4.15 -20.30
CA VAL A 109 -9.69 -5.55 -20.32
C VAL A 109 -10.96 -5.65 -19.50
N LYS A 110 -11.98 -6.33 -19.99
CA LYS A 110 -13.21 -6.56 -19.23
C LYS A 110 -12.89 -7.22 -17.88
N PHE A 111 -13.45 -6.69 -16.79
CA PHE A 111 -13.26 -7.27 -15.47
C PHE A 111 -13.67 -8.75 -15.43
N PRO A 112 -12.76 -9.66 -15.01
CA PRO A 112 -13.05 -11.08 -14.99
C PRO A 112 -14.05 -11.42 -13.90
N LYS A 113 -14.79 -12.51 -14.15
CA LYS A 113 -15.71 -13.09 -13.17
C LYS A 113 -15.19 -14.41 -12.68
N TRP A 114 -15.31 -14.63 -11.39
CA TRP A 114 -14.83 -15.81 -10.71
C TRP A 114 -15.93 -16.43 -9.85
N ASN A 115 -15.92 -17.76 -9.75
CA ASN A 115 -16.62 -18.44 -8.67
C ASN A 115 -15.67 -18.47 -7.47
N MET A 116 -15.99 -17.71 -6.44
CA MET A 116 -15.22 -17.68 -5.18
C MET A 116 -15.93 -18.54 -4.15
N THR A 117 -15.21 -19.46 -3.52
CA THR A 117 -15.70 -20.25 -2.38
C THR A 117 -14.91 -19.86 -1.15
N ILE A 118 -15.61 -19.53 -0.06
CA ILE A 118 -15.01 -19.25 1.25
C ILE A 118 -15.49 -20.33 2.21
N THR A 119 -14.54 -21.11 2.73
CA THR A 119 -14.78 -22.17 3.73
C THR A 119 -14.41 -21.66 5.11
N THR A 120 -15.26 -21.90 6.10
CA THR A 120 -15.05 -21.47 7.49
C THR A 120 -15.00 -22.65 8.44
N VAL A 121 -14.06 -22.65 9.38
CA VAL A 121 -13.91 -23.70 10.40
C VAL A 121 -13.81 -23.02 11.76
N GLU A 122 -14.61 -23.48 12.73
CA GLU A 122 -14.60 -22.98 14.12
C GLU A 122 -14.77 -21.45 14.27
N GLY A 123 -15.42 -20.79 13.31
CA GLY A 123 -15.64 -19.35 13.34
C GLY A 123 -14.51 -18.51 12.75
N GLU A 124 -13.55 -19.14 12.08
CA GLU A 124 -12.47 -18.53 11.31
C GLU A 124 -12.59 -18.93 9.82
N VAL A 125 -11.96 -18.16 8.93
CA VAL A 125 -11.84 -18.46 7.51
C VAL A 125 -10.64 -19.38 7.31
N ASP A 126 -10.91 -20.56 6.77
CA ASP A 126 -9.90 -21.59 6.55
C ASP A 126 -9.37 -21.60 5.11
N GLU A 127 -10.25 -21.40 4.14
CA GLU A 127 -9.88 -21.43 2.73
C GLU A 127 -10.66 -20.42 1.90
N VAL A 128 -9.98 -19.76 0.96
CA VAL A 128 -10.59 -19.01 -0.13
C VAL A 128 -10.12 -19.61 -1.45
N ALA A 129 -11.05 -20.07 -2.28
CA ALA A 129 -10.76 -20.69 -3.56
C ALA A 129 -11.46 -19.97 -4.71
N PHE A 130 -10.73 -19.69 -5.79
CA PHE A 130 -11.25 -19.13 -7.03
C PHE A 130 -11.30 -20.19 -8.11
N THR A 131 -12.43 -20.29 -8.81
CA THR A 131 -12.56 -21.15 -9.99
C THR A 131 -13.04 -20.34 -11.20
N PRO A 132 -12.54 -20.64 -12.41
CA PRO A 132 -12.99 -20.02 -13.64
C PRO A 132 -14.51 -20.05 -13.81
N THR A 133 -15.08 -18.96 -14.35
CA THR A 133 -16.45 -18.95 -14.85
C THR A 133 -16.49 -19.34 -16.33
N GLU A 134 -17.69 -19.56 -16.89
CA GLU A 134 -17.87 -19.88 -18.32
C GLU A 134 -17.24 -18.85 -19.28
N GLY A 135 -17.02 -17.62 -18.83
CA GLY A 135 -16.38 -16.55 -19.61
C GLY A 135 -14.84 -16.51 -19.55
N TYR A 136 -14.20 -17.42 -18.81
CA TYR A 136 -12.77 -17.34 -18.51
C TYR A 136 -11.87 -17.41 -19.74
N ASP A 137 -12.12 -18.33 -20.68
CA ASP A 137 -11.29 -18.46 -21.89
C ASP A 137 -11.34 -17.20 -22.77
N ALA A 138 -12.53 -16.59 -22.87
CA ALA A 138 -12.70 -15.33 -23.59
C ALA A 138 -11.93 -14.19 -22.91
N TYR A 139 -12.01 -14.11 -21.58
CA TYR A 139 -11.22 -13.17 -20.77
C TYR A 139 -9.71 -13.38 -20.98
N MET A 140 -9.21 -14.61 -20.89
CA MET A 140 -7.77 -14.90 -21.07
C MET A 140 -7.28 -14.52 -22.47
N LYS A 141 -8.10 -14.75 -23.50
CA LYS A 141 -7.78 -14.32 -24.86
C LYS A 141 -7.73 -12.80 -25.00
N GLU A 142 -8.67 -12.08 -24.38
CA GLU A 142 -8.69 -10.62 -24.36
C GLU A 142 -7.48 -10.05 -23.61
N LEU A 143 -7.24 -10.53 -22.38
CA LEU A 143 -6.11 -10.15 -21.55
C LEU A 143 -4.80 -10.33 -22.30
N LYS A 144 -4.54 -11.53 -22.84
CA LYS A 144 -3.34 -11.82 -23.62
C LYS A 144 -3.16 -10.83 -24.78
N SER A 145 -4.21 -10.60 -25.57
CA SER A 145 -4.15 -9.68 -26.72
C SER A 145 -3.87 -8.23 -26.32
N LYS A 146 -4.37 -7.78 -25.16
CA LYS A 146 -4.15 -6.42 -24.66
C LYS A 146 -2.75 -6.28 -24.05
N THR A 147 -2.28 -7.28 -23.30
CA THR A 147 -0.92 -7.34 -22.75
C THR A 147 0.13 -7.34 -23.86
N GLU A 148 -0.01 -8.17 -24.91
CA GLU A 148 0.92 -8.18 -26.05
C GLU A 148 1.07 -6.80 -26.72
N LYS A 149 -0.01 -6.01 -26.78
CA LYS A 149 0.03 -4.63 -27.31
C LYS A 149 0.71 -3.65 -26.36
N PHE A 150 0.58 -3.86 -25.06
CA PHE A 150 1.28 -3.09 -24.04
C PHE A 150 2.77 -3.41 -24.05
N ASP A 151 3.14 -4.68 -24.11
CA ASP A 151 4.53 -5.15 -24.16
C ASP A 151 5.25 -4.65 -25.41
N ALA A 152 4.59 -4.72 -26.58
CA ALA A 152 5.13 -4.16 -27.82
C ALA A 152 5.39 -2.65 -27.70
N TRP A 153 4.49 -1.91 -27.05
CA TRP A 153 4.68 -0.49 -26.80
C TRP A 153 5.81 -0.22 -25.79
N MET A 154 5.93 -1.04 -24.75
CA MET A 154 7.03 -0.98 -23.79
C MET A 154 8.38 -1.22 -24.44
N ALA A 155 8.50 -2.23 -25.30
CA ALA A 155 9.73 -2.52 -26.04
C ALA A 155 10.14 -1.35 -26.95
N GLU A 156 9.16 -0.67 -27.57
CA GLU A 156 9.41 0.49 -28.42
C GLU A 156 9.85 1.74 -27.62
N HIS A 157 9.20 2.02 -26.49
CA HIS A 157 9.38 3.29 -25.76
C HIS A 157 10.35 3.22 -24.59
N TYR A 158 10.57 2.02 -24.04
CA TYR A 158 11.40 1.74 -22.88
C TYR A 158 12.30 0.50 -23.11
N PRO A 159 13.13 0.46 -24.18
CA PRO A 159 13.90 -0.73 -24.57
C PRO A 159 14.96 -1.18 -23.55
N LYS A 160 15.20 -0.38 -22.49
CA LYS A 160 16.13 -0.70 -21.40
C LYS A 160 15.45 -1.35 -20.18
N VAL A 161 14.11 -1.37 -20.17
CA VAL A 161 13.34 -2.02 -19.10
C VAL A 161 13.20 -3.48 -19.49
N ASP A 162 13.72 -4.37 -18.65
CA ASP A 162 13.43 -5.79 -18.77
C ASP A 162 12.01 -6.05 -18.24
N LEU A 163 11.13 -6.51 -19.11
CA LEU A 163 9.74 -6.80 -18.75
C LEU A 163 9.63 -8.07 -17.89
N GLU A 164 10.57 -9.00 -17.99
CA GLU A 164 10.58 -10.22 -17.19
C GLU A 164 10.98 -9.93 -15.74
N GLU A 165 11.80 -8.90 -15.51
CA GLU A 165 12.19 -8.44 -14.16
C GLU A 165 11.17 -7.48 -13.54
N LEU A 166 10.17 -7.02 -14.31
CA LEU A 166 9.15 -6.08 -13.85
C LEU A 166 8.04 -6.81 -13.10
N THR A 167 8.35 -7.37 -11.93
CA THR A 167 7.39 -8.13 -11.11
C THR A 167 6.61 -7.27 -10.11
N ASP A 168 7.12 -6.09 -9.75
CA ASP A 168 6.45 -5.15 -8.85
C ASP A 168 5.24 -4.49 -9.56
N PRO A 169 4.02 -4.59 -9.01
CA PRO A 169 2.83 -3.96 -9.59
C PRO A 169 2.93 -2.44 -9.73
N PHE A 170 3.68 -1.76 -8.87
CA PHE A 170 3.75 -0.30 -8.85
C PHE A 170 4.40 0.28 -10.13
N PRO A 171 5.62 -0.13 -10.53
CA PRO A 171 6.19 0.24 -11.83
C PRO A 171 5.29 -0.12 -13.02
N ILE A 172 4.64 -1.29 -13.00
CA ILE A 172 3.72 -1.71 -14.07
C ILE A 172 2.58 -0.70 -14.24
N LEU A 173 1.95 -0.27 -13.15
CA LEU A 173 0.88 0.72 -13.18
C LEU A 173 1.35 2.07 -13.73
N GLU A 174 2.58 2.49 -13.43
CA GLU A 174 3.15 3.72 -13.98
C GLU A 174 3.26 3.63 -15.51
N TYR A 175 3.77 2.52 -16.03
CA TYR A 175 3.90 2.30 -17.47
C TYR A 175 2.55 2.15 -18.15
N LEU A 176 1.59 1.45 -17.56
CA LEU A 176 0.23 1.35 -18.07
C LEU A 176 -0.45 2.72 -18.19
N ASN A 177 -0.26 3.59 -17.20
CA ASN A 177 -0.77 4.97 -17.28
C ASN A 177 -0.13 5.74 -18.44
N LYS A 178 1.17 5.59 -18.67
CA LYS A 178 1.86 6.20 -19.83
C LYS A 178 1.35 5.61 -21.15
N TYR A 179 1.10 4.31 -21.20
CA TYR A 179 0.51 3.63 -22.35
C TYR A 179 -0.87 4.20 -22.69
N VAL A 180 -1.79 4.27 -21.73
CA VAL A 180 -3.14 4.83 -21.91
C VAL A 180 -3.07 6.27 -22.42
N LYS A 181 -2.20 7.10 -21.81
CA LYS A 181 -1.98 8.49 -22.25
C LYS A 181 -1.47 8.57 -23.69
N SER A 182 -0.55 7.68 -24.09
CA SER A 182 0.01 7.66 -25.45
C SER A 182 -1.05 7.33 -26.51
N LYS A 183 -2.09 6.58 -26.14
CA LYS A 183 -3.23 6.25 -27.02
C LYS A 183 -4.28 7.36 -27.09
N GLY A 184 -4.12 8.44 -26.33
CA GLY A 184 -5.11 9.53 -26.25
C GLY A 184 -6.45 9.08 -25.64
N ILE A 185 -6.46 7.98 -24.88
CA ILE A 185 -7.66 7.46 -24.23
C ILE A 185 -7.89 8.23 -22.93
N PRO A 186 -9.01 8.96 -22.78
CA PRO A 186 -9.32 9.61 -21.51
C PRO A 186 -9.51 8.57 -20.40
N LEU A 187 -8.90 8.77 -19.23
CA LEU A 187 -9.10 7.86 -18.08
C LEU A 187 -10.58 7.71 -17.67
N SER A 188 -11.40 8.71 -17.97
CA SER A 188 -12.85 8.70 -17.71
C SER A 188 -13.66 7.83 -18.67
N SER A 189 -13.11 7.45 -19.83
CA SER A 189 -13.76 6.53 -20.78
C SER A 189 -13.44 5.07 -20.51
N LEU A 190 -12.44 4.79 -19.66
CA LEU A 190 -12.15 3.44 -19.20
C LEU A 190 -13.28 2.93 -18.29
N GLN A 191 -13.35 1.61 -18.14
CA GLN A 191 -14.31 0.95 -17.25
C GLN A 191 -14.29 1.60 -15.84
N LYS A 192 -15.48 1.83 -15.29
CA LYS A 192 -15.64 2.42 -13.96
C LYS A 192 -15.70 1.31 -12.91
N TYR A 193 -15.06 1.55 -11.77
CA TYR A 193 -15.30 0.75 -10.59
C TYR A 193 -16.75 0.88 -10.17
N ASP A 194 -17.25 -0.18 -9.55
CA ASP A 194 -18.46 -0.05 -8.75
C ASP A 194 -18.07 0.53 -7.39
N GLU A 195 -18.40 1.79 -7.17
CA GLU A 195 -18.11 2.51 -5.93
C GLU A 195 -18.75 1.83 -4.70
N SER A 196 -19.78 0.99 -4.89
CA SER A 196 -20.41 0.24 -3.80
C SER A 196 -19.57 -0.92 -3.27
N THR A 197 -18.49 -1.31 -3.97
CA THR A 197 -17.64 -2.45 -3.56
C THR A 197 -16.70 -2.12 -2.40
N GLY A 198 -16.65 -0.85 -1.98
CA GLY A 198 -15.84 -0.36 -0.85
C GLY A 198 -16.60 0.53 0.13
N ILE A 199 -17.92 0.46 0.18
CA ILE A 199 -18.70 1.14 1.23
C ILE A 199 -19.67 0.13 1.84
N PRO A 200 -19.38 -0.42 3.04
CA PRO A 200 -20.46 -0.84 3.90
C PRO A 200 -21.33 0.39 4.14
N GLU A 201 -22.58 0.32 3.70
CA GLU A 201 -23.63 1.21 4.16
C GLU A 201 -23.71 1.07 5.69
N ILE A 202 -22.97 1.93 6.37
CA ILE A 202 -23.19 2.38 7.75
C ILE A 202 -23.53 1.23 8.72
N LEU A 203 -22.49 0.55 9.22
CA LEU A 203 -22.49 0.24 10.64
C LEU A 203 -22.27 1.56 11.39
N THR A 204 -23.35 2.32 11.60
CA THR A 204 -23.40 3.31 12.67
C THR A 204 -23.32 2.54 13.96
N ASP A 205 -22.10 2.32 14.44
CA ASP A 205 -21.83 2.18 15.86
C ASP A 205 -20.44 2.74 16.10
N LYS A 206 -20.44 4.04 16.44
CA LYS A 206 -19.68 4.77 17.47
C LYS A 206 -18.30 4.32 18.00
N ASP A 207 -17.69 3.24 17.53
CA ASP A 207 -16.43 2.71 18.09
C ASP A 207 -15.30 2.50 17.07
N SER A 208 -15.48 2.77 15.77
CA SER A 208 -14.33 2.82 14.84
C SER A 208 -13.64 4.20 14.87
N LYS A 209 -12.70 4.35 15.80
CA LYS A 209 -11.66 5.40 15.80
C LYS A 209 -10.70 5.26 14.60
N ALA A 210 -11.20 5.38 13.38
CA ALA A 210 -10.35 5.40 12.17
C ALA A 210 -10.57 6.66 11.31
N GLU A 211 -11.46 7.57 11.71
CA GLU A 211 -11.50 8.92 11.15
C GLU A 211 -10.31 9.75 11.62
N GLY A 212 -9.17 9.65 10.92
CA GLY A 212 -7.98 10.44 11.23
C GLY A 212 -6.65 9.91 10.71
N MET A 213 -6.61 8.69 10.16
CA MET A 213 -5.37 8.05 9.70
C MET A 213 -4.92 8.44 8.29
N ASP A 214 -5.66 9.31 7.60
CA ASP A 214 -5.20 9.87 6.32
C ASP A 214 -3.93 10.70 6.55
N CYS A 215 -2.87 10.37 5.83
CA CYS A 215 -1.70 11.24 5.76
C CYS A 215 -2.02 12.42 4.86
N VAL A 216 -2.11 13.61 5.45
CA VAL A 216 -2.50 14.83 4.72
C VAL A 216 -1.43 15.89 4.85
N HIS A 217 -1.34 16.75 3.83
CA HIS A 217 -0.59 18.00 3.93
C HIS A 217 -1.32 18.96 4.87
N GLN A 218 -0.66 19.37 5.94
CA GLN A 218 -1.22 20.18 7.02
C GLN A 218 -0.92 21.67 6.86
N HIS A 219 -0.07 22.05 5.89
CA HIS A 219 0.41 23.43 5.70
C HIS A 219 0.91 24.10 7.00
N LYS A 220 1.49 23.31 7.91
CA LYS A 220 1.80 23.72 9.28
C LYS A 220 2.95 24.73 9.37
N PHE A 221 3.94 24.60 8.49
CA PHE A 221 5.15 25.42 8.49
C PHE A 221 5.50 25.92 7.09
N THR A 222 5.90 27.18 7.02
CA THR A 222 6.44 27.82 5.82
C THR A 222 7.85 27.29 5.48
N GLU A 223 8.33 27.50 4.25
CA GLU A 223 9.69 27.08 3.86
C GLU A 223 10.78 27.65 4.78
N ALA A 224 10.65 28.92 5.18
CA ALA A 224 11.62 29.57 6.07
C ALA A 224 11.65 28.92 7.46
N GLU A 225 10.48 28.57 8.02
CA GLU A 225 10.39 27.86 9.30
C GLU A 225 10.97 26.46 9.19
N ARG A 226 10.58 25.70 8.15
CA ARG A 226 11.03 24.32 7.95
C ARG A 226 12.55 24.19 7.77
N THR A 227 13.15 25.14 7.05
CA THR A 227 14.61 25.18 6.85
C THR A 227 15.37 25.70 8.08
N SER A 228 14.69 26.34 9.03
CA SER A 228 15.27 26.76 10.32
C SER A 228 15.40 25.62 11.34
N PHE A 229 14.77 24.47 11.08
CA PHE A 229 14.83 23.31 11.97
C PHE A 229 16.16 22.57 11.83
N TYR A 230 16.60 21.98 12.94
CA TYR A 230 17.77 21.10 12.94
C TYR A 230 17.45 19.78 12.22
N PRO A 231 18.35 19.25 11.36
CA PRO A 231 19.71 19.73 11.06
C PRO A 231 19.83 20.67 9.85
N PHE A 232 18.73 20.99 9.17
CA PHE A 232 18.72 21.82 7.95
C PHE A 232 19.35 23.20 8.16
N ASN A 233 19.17 23.80 9.34
CA ASN A 233 19.73 25.10 9.69
C ASN A 233 21.27 25.11 9.89
N LYS A 234 21.89 23.93 10.04
CA LYS A 234 23.35 23.78 10.20
C LYS A 234 24.02 23.23 8.94
N ALA A 235 23.28 22.48 8.13
CA ALA A 235 23.83 21.83 6.96
C ALA A 235 24.31 22.83 5.90
N LYS A 236 25.50 22.60 5.36
CA LYS A 236 26.00 23.29 4.16
C LYS A 236 25.67 22.52 2.89
N LYS A 237 25.69 21.18 2.98
CA LYS A 237 25.24 20.28 1.91
C LYS A 237 24.36 19.20 2.51
N ILE A 238 23.42 18.72 1.70
CA ILE A 238 22.56 17.58 2.03
C ILE A 238 22.68 16.61 0.87
N LEU A 239 23.05 15.38 1.18
CA LEU A 239 23.19 14.30 0.22
C LEU A 239 22.09 13.26 0.45
N LEU A 240 21.53 12.77 -0.64
CA LEU A 240 20.85 11.47 -0.66
C LEU A 240 21.87 10.43 -1.09
N ILE A 241 21.95 9.30 -0.39
CA ILE A 241 22.88 8.21 -0.72
C ILE A 241 22.19 6.84 -0.71
N SER A 242 22.75 5.90 -1.46
CA SER A 242 22.41 4.47 -1.43
C SER A 242 23.65 3.62 -1.12
N PHE A 243 23.46 2.44 -0.52
CA PHE A 243 24.50 1.46 -0.19
C PHE A 243 24.24 0.13 -0.90
N THR A 244 25.24 -0.75 -1.06
CA THR A 244 25.03 -2.11 -1.58
C THR A 244 24.81 -3.14 -0.47
N ASP A 245 24.12 -4.24 -0.77
CA ASP A 245 23.87 -5.37 0.13
C ASP A 245 25.17 -6.03 0.67
N LYS A 246 26.34 -5.79 0.05
CA LYS A 246 27.61 -6.42 0.47
C LYS A 246 28.34 -5.66 1.57
N ASP A 247 27.97 -4.42 1.86
CA ASP A 247 28.81 -3.55 2.70
C ASP A 247 28.46 -3.59 4.20
N LYS A 248 27.32 -4.17 4.62
CA LYS A 248 26.81 -3.90 5.98
C LYS A 248 26.05 -5.05 6.61
N GLU A 249 26.78 -5.95 7.27
CA GLU A 249 26.29 -6.49 8.53
C GLU A 249 26.04 -5.31 9.50
N LEU A 250 24.95 -5.39 10.27
CA LEU A 250 24.58 -4.51 11.38
C LEU A 250 25.74 -4.08 12.31
N SER A 251 26.86 -4.81 12.32
CA SER A 251 28.06 -4.51 13.11
C SER A 251 28.73 -3.17 12.77
N TYR A 252 28.65 -2.69 11.52
CA TYR A 252 29.27 -1.41 11.13
C TYR A 252 28.62 -0.19 11.84
N TYR A 253 27.31 -0.26 12.11
CA TYR A 253 26.60 0.79 12.86
C TYR A 253 26.57 0.55 14.37
N ALA A 254 26.83 -0.69 14.82
CA ALA A 254 26.88 -1.05 16.23
C ALA A 254 28.12 -0.49 16.95
N GLU A 255 29.24 -0.30 16.25
CA GLU A 255 30.51 0.13 16.87
C GLU A 255 30.89 1.60 16.60
N THR A 256 30.39 2.21 15.51
CA THR A 256 30.52 3.67 15.29
C THR A 256 29.18 4.26 14.81
N PRO A 257 28.51 5.12 15.59
CA PRO A 257 27.17 5.63 15.28
C PRO A 257 27.17 6.73 14.20
N ARG A 258 28.04 6.62 13.19
CA ARG A 258 28.30 7.70 12.22
C ARG A 258 28.63 7.13 10.86
N ILE A 259 27.87 7.54 9.84
CA ILE A 259 28.35 7.59 8.47
C ILE A 259 29.49 8.61 8.44
N THR A 260 30.73 8.17 8.66
CA THR A 260 31.91 9.05 8.64
C THR A 260 32.59 9.08 7.29
N ASP A 261 32.42 8.00 6.52
CA ASP A 261 32.97 7.83 5.19
C ASP A 261 31.84 7.77 4.16
N LEU A 262 31.82 8.72 3.24
CA LEU A 262 30.84 8.78 2.15
C LEU A 262 31.28 7.97 0.92
N SER A 263 32.53 7.51 0.86
CA SER A 263 33.04 6.72 -0.26
C SER A 263 32.39 5.34 -0.38
N ILE A 264 31.77 4.87 0.70
CA ILE A 264 31.00 3.63 0.76
C ILE A 264 29.63 3.74 0.06
N ALA A 265 29.21 4.95 -0.33
CA ALA A 265 27.95 5.15 -1.04
C ALA A 265 28.07 4.68 -2.48
N GLN A 266 27.17 3.80 -2.92
CA GLN A 266 27.06 3.36 -4.32
C GLN A 266 26.62 4.51 -5.21
N SER A 267 25.67 5.31 -4.73
CA SER A 267 25.22 6.52 -5.40
C SER A 267 25.11 7.66 -4.39
N SER A 268 25.35 8.88 -4.86
CA SER A 268 25.14 10.08 -4.07
C SER A 268 24.57 11.20 -4.92
N LYS A 269 23.62 11.93 -4.34
CA LYS A 269 23.00 13.09 -4.97
C LYS A 269 22.92 14.26 -4.00
N GLN A 270 23.64 15.33 -4.33
CA GLN A 270 23.52 16.59 -3.61
C GLN A 270 22.20 17.27 -3.94
N LEU A 271 21.48 17.68 -2.90
CA LEU A 271 20.22 18.41 -3.02
C LEU A 271 20.47 19.90 -3.26
N ASN A 272 19.72 20.49 -4.19
CA ASN A 272 19.66 21.94 -4.37
C ASN A 272 18.58 22.56 -3.46
N LYS A 273 18.45 23.90 -3.48
CA LYS A 273 17.47 24.61 -2.65
C LYS A 273 16.01 24.15 -2.87
N VAL A 274 15.61 23.91 -4.12
CA VAL A 274 14.26 23.44 -4.45
C VAL A 274 14.03 22.04 -3.87
N ASP A 275 15.03 21.17 -3.97
CA ASP A 275 14.97 19.82 -3.43
C ASP A 275 14.88 19.83 -1.90
N ILE A 276 15.64 20.71 -1.24
CA ILE A 276 15.60 20.90 0.22
C ILE A 276 14.24 21.42 0.67
N SER A 277 13.65 22.38 -0.06
CA SER A 277 12.30 22.87 0.23
C SER A 277 11.28 21.73 0.12
N ARG A 278 11.38 20.87 -0.90
CA ARG A 278 10.49 19.71 -1.05
C ARG A 278 10.70 18.65 0.03
N LEU A 279 11.95 18.31 0.35
CA LEU A 279 12.26 17.33 1.40
C LEU A 279 11.75 17.77 2.77
N THR A 280 12.01 19.03 3.13
CA THR A 280 11.54 19.57 4.41
C THR A 280 10.01 19.71 4.45
N ASP A 281 9.35 19.89 3.31
CA ASP A 281 7.88 19.90 3.23
C ASP A 281 7.31 18.51 3.57
N ILE A 282 7.89 17.45 3.01
CA ILE A 282 7.55 16.06 3.35
C ILE A 282 7.70 15.80 4.85
N PHE A 283 8.83 16.25 5.43
CA PHE A 283 9.13 16.03 6.85
C PHE A 283 8.12 16.74 7.75
N TYR A 284 7.90 18.03 7.54
CA TYR A 284 7.27 18.87 8.56
C TYR A 284 5.80 19.20 8.29
N ASN A 285 5.34 19.06 7.05
CA ASN A 285 3.98 19.42 6.67
C ASN A 285 3.08 18.23 6.37
N TYR A 286 3.57 16.99 6.34
CA TYR A 286 2.71 15.81 6.25
C TYR A 286 2.57 15.14 7.62
N GLY A 287 1.35 14.71 7.94
CA GLY A 287 1.03 14.01 9.18
C GLY A 287 -0.43 13.58 9.23
N TYR A 288 -0.78 12.75 10.21
CA TYR A 288 -2.17 12.35 10.44
C TYR A 288 -3.09 13.53 10.75
N LYS A 289 -4.30 13.50 10.22
CA LYS A 289 -5.35 14.52 10.45
C LYS A 289 -5.80 14.59 11.91
N LYS A 290 -5.73 13.48 12.66
CA LYS A 290 -5.91 13.45 14.12
C LYS A 290 -4.74 12.68 14.78
N LEU A 291 -4.22 13.21 15.89
CA LEU A 291 -3.21 12.54 16.72
C LEU A 291 -3.87 11.42 17.52
N GLU A 292 -3.98 10.23 16.93
CA GLU A 292 -4.17 9.02 17.71
C GLU A 292 -2.85 8.25 17.78
N MET A 293 -2.55 7.71 18.95
CA MET A 293 -1.31 6.99 19.22
C MET A 293 -1.30 5.69 18.44
N ILE A 294 -0.54 5.64 17.35
CA ILE A 294 -0.21 4.39 16.67
C ILE A 294 1.01 3.81 17.36
N VAL A 295 0.87 2.61 17.91
CA VAL A 295 1.99 1.81 18.40
C VAL A 295 2.62 1.18 17.17
N ASN A 296 3.81 1.65 16.79
CA ASN A 296 4.60 0.98 15.76
C ASN A 296 5.21 -0.28 16.37
N GLU A 297 4.80 -1.45 15.90
CA GLU A 297 5.54 -2.68 16.15
C GLU A 297 6.92 -2.56 15.47
N LYS A 298 7.98 -2.78 16.25
CA LYS A 298 9.34 -2.88 15.71
C LYS A 298 9.47 -4.24 15.04
N LEU A 299 9.34 -4.28 13.73
CA LEU A 299 9.84 -5.39 12.91
C LEU A 299 11.37 -5.33 12.92
N ASP A 300 12.06 -6.44 13.17
CA ASP A 300 13.51 -6.50 12.98
C ASP A 300 13.83 -6.34 11.49
N CYS A 301 14.50 -5.25 11.14
CA CYS A 301 14.93 -4.99 9.77
C CYS A 301 16.45 -4.96 9.73
N PRO A 302 17.07 -5.91 9.03
CA PRO A 302 18.51 -6.10 9.17
C PRO A 302 19.35 -5.01 8.49
N GLU A 303 18.80 -4.23 7.54
CA GLU A 303 19.64 -3.42 6.64
C GLU A 303 19.00 -2.07 6.26
N PHE A 304 19.74 -0.98 6.50
CA PHE A 304 19.46 0.36 5.95
C PHE A 304 20.20 0.55 4.63
N LYS A 305 19.45 0.64 3.53
CA LYS A 305 20.00 0.74 2.17
C LYS A 305 20.12 2.17 1.65
N ASN A 306 19.48 3.13 2.32
CA ASN A 306 19.49 4.53 1.93
C ASN A 306 19.78 5.43 3.13
N ALA A 307 20.31 6.63 2.85
CA ALA A 307 20.40 7.66 3.87
C ALA A 307 20.27 9.09 3.30
N ILE A 308 19.84 9.99 4.18
CA ILE A 308 19.93 11.44 4.01
C ILE A 308 21.07 11.90 4.90
N VAL A 309 22.14 12.44 4.33
CA VAL A 309 23.34 12.84 5.08
C VAL A 309 23.51 14.36 5.05
N PHE A 310 23.77 14.94 6.22
CA PHE A 310 23.97 16.37 6.40
C PHE A 310 25.45 16.65 6.62
N LEU A 311 26.03 17.51 5.77
CA LEU A 311 27.44 17.86 5.79
C LEU A 311 27.66 19.27 6.31
N ASP A 312 28.75 19.44 7.06
CA ASP A 312 29.22 20.74 7.54
C ASP A 312 29.99 21.51 6.44
N GLU A 313 30.61 22.63 6.82
CA GLU A 313 31.40 23.48 5.91
C GLU A 313 32.72 22.85 5.44
N ASN A 314 33.17 21.77 6.07
CA ASN A 314 34.35 21.01 5.71
C ASN A 314 33.99 19.71 4.97
N ASP A 315 32.76 19.61 4.46
CA ASP A 315 32.19 18.41 3.82
C ASP A 315 32.19 17.16 4.72
N LYS A 316 32.21 17.35 6.05
CA LYS A 316 32.16 16.25 7.01
C LYS A 316 30.71 15.94 7.39
N PRO A 317 30.29 14.67 7.35
CA PRO A 317 29.00 14.26 7.90
C PRO A 317 28.90 14.58 9.39
N PHE A 318 27.83 15.27 9.79
CA PHE A 318 27.54 15.55 11.20
C PHE A 318 26.21 14.96 11.69
N GLU A 319 25.26 14.71 10.79
CA GLU A 319 24.02 13.97 11.06
C GLU A 319 23.59 13.15 9.84
N TYR A 320 22.77 12.13 10.06
CA TYR A 320 22.12 11.33 9.02
C TYR A 320 20.74 10.82 9.44
N ILE A 321 19.91 10.51 8.44
CA ILE A 321 18.69 9.72 8.56
C ILE A 321 18.87 8.49 7.71
N ALA A 322 18.98 7.31 8.31
CA ALA A 322 19.07 6.04 7.60
C ALA A 322 17.66 5.49 7.36
N LEU A 323 17.45 4.93 6.17
CA LEU A 323 16.15 4.51 5.65
C LEU A 323 16.26 3.11 5.07
N SER A 324 15.27 2.29 5.40
CA SER A 324 15.02 1.03 4.70
C SER A 324 13.59 1.08 4.19
N PHE A 325 13.46 1.23 2.86
CA PHE A 325 12.16 1.34 2.21
C PHE A 325 11.43 -0.01 2.20
N ASP A 326 12.16 -1.13 2.13
CA ASP A 326 11.63 -2.49 2.08
C ASP A 326 10.84 -2.87 3.33
N CYS A 327 11.35 -2.51 4.52
CA CYS A 327 10.74 -2.87 5.80
C CYS A 327 10.14 -1.68 6.55
N GLY A 328 10.18 -0.49 5.94
CA GLY A 328 9.73 0.74 6.58
C GLY A 328 10.45 1.04 7.90
N GLN A 329 11.78 0.88 7.97
CA GLN A 329 12.56 1.36 9.11
C GLN A 329 13.21 2.73 8.84
N ILE A 330 13.34 3.52 9.91
CA ILE A 330 14.03 4.81 9.91
C ILE A 330 14.89 4.91 11.18
N GLU A 331 16.14 5.30 11.01
CA GLU A 331 17.05 5.57 12.11
C GLU A 331 17.59 7.00 12.01
N PHE A 332 17.74 7.65 13.16
CA PHE A 332 18.30 8.98 13.29
C PHE A 332 19.64 8.90 13.99
N SER A 333 20.66 9.57 13.46
CA SER A 333 21.99 9.65 14.08
C SER A 333 22.00 10.31 15.46
N SER A 334 21.00 11.14 15.75
CA SER A 334 20.83 11.72 17.07
C SER A 334 19.38 12.03 17.43
N ARG A 335 19.12 12.11 18.74
CA ARG A 335 17.82 12.52 19.30
C ARG A 335 17.46 13.99 19.05
N LYS A 336 18.38 14.78 18.49
CA LYS A 336 18.14 16.19 18.15
C LYS A 336 17.34 16.34 16.86
N MET A 337 17.35 15.31 16.03
CA MET A 337 16.66 15.32 14.76
C MET A 337 15.15 15.18 14.97
N ASN A 338 14.39 15.96 14.20
CA ASN A 338 12.93 15.90 14.20
C ASN A 338 12.45 15.71 12.76
N TYR A 339 11.64 14.68 12.54
CA TYR A 339 11.06 14.31 11.25
C TYR A 339 9.55 14.69 11.13
N GLY A 340 9.10 15.59 12.01
CA GLY A 340 7.70 15.99 12.11
C GLY A 340 6.80 14.87 12.61
N GLN A 341 5.50 14.97 12.30
CA GLN A 341 4.49 13.99 12.71
C GLN A 341 4.49 12.79 11.75
N GLU A 342 4.68 11.57 12.23
CA GLU A 342 4.65 10.38 11.39
C GLU A 342 3.28 10.19 10.69
N CYS A 343 3.28 9.56 9.52
CA CYS A 343 2.07 9.05 8.88
C CYS A 343 2.38 7.90 7.89
N ASN A 344 1.41 7.01 7.63
CA ASN A 344 1.59 5.83 6.77
C ASN A 344 2.18 6.16 5.39
N SER A 345 1.74 7.24 4.74
CA SER A 345 2.21 7.61 3.40
C SER A 345 3.52 8.41 3.38
N LYS A 346 4.08 8.84 4.52
CA LYS A 346 5.25 9.73 4.50
C LYS A 346 6.48 9.03 3.93
N ARG A 347 6.66 7.76 4.26
CA ARG A 347 7.75 6.92 3.76
C ARG A 347 7.69 6.78 2.25
N GLU A 348 6.49 6.64 1.70
CA GLU A 348 6.27 6.59 0.27
C GLU A 348 6.65 7.91 -0.41
N PHE A 349 6.30 9.05 0.19
CA PHE A 349 6.75 10.35 -0.32
C PHE A 349 8.27 10.50 -0.32
N LEU A 350 8.96 9.95 0.69
CA LEU A 350 10.42 9.88 0.69
C LEU A 350 10.96 8.95 -0.39
N ARG A 351 10.35 7.78 -0.57
CA ARG A 351 10.74 6.82 -1.61
C ARG A 351 10.67 7.46 -2.99
N VAL A 352 9.52 8.06 -3.33
CA VAL A 352 9.32 8.81 -4.57
C VAL A 352 10.32 9.97 -4.69
N PHE A 353 10.62 10.66 -3.58
CA PHE A 353 11.62 11.72 -3.59
C PHE A 353 13.00 11.20 -3.97
N PHE A 354 13.48 10.11 -3.36
CA PHE A 354 14.78 9.49 -3.70
C PHE A 354 14.86 9.07 -5.17
N VAL A 355 13.85 8.34 -5.66
CA VAL A 355 13.76 7.89 -7.06
C VAL A 355 13.76 9.08 -8.00
N SER A 356 13.01 10.15 -7.69
CA SER A 356 12.97 11.37 -8.52
C SER A 356 14.31 12.10 -8.62
N LYS A 357 15.27 11.78 -7.75
CA LYS A 357 16.63 12.33 -7.76
C LYS A 357 17.66 11.39 -8.39
N GLY A 358 17.23 10.22 -8.86
CA GLY A 358 18.10 9.21 -9.45
C GLY A 358 18.97 8.51 -8.41
N VAL A 359 18.48 8.35 -7.18
CA VAL A 359 19.13 7.55 -6.13
C VAL A 359 18.39 6.23 -6.02
N ASP A 360 19.13 5.13 -6.17
CA ASP A 360 18.57 3.79 -6.14
C ASP A 360 18.05 3.45 -4.75
N ILE A 361 16.82 2.93 -4.69
CA ILE A 361 16.18 2.42 -3.47
C ILE A 361 16.26 0.89 -3.37
N PHE A 362 16.55 0.23 -4.50
CA PHE A 362 16.86 -1.19 -4.61
C PHE A 362 18.24 -1.32 -5.28
N PRO A 363 19.33 -1.22 -4.51
CA PRO A 363 20.68 -1.35 -5.07
C PRO A 363 20.79 -2.71 -5.78
N GLN A 364 21.06 -2.70 -7.10
CA GLN A 364 21.19 -3.94 -7.86
C GLN A 364 22.29 -4.81 -7.25
N LYS A 365 22.04 -6.13 -7.12
CA LYS A 365 23.11 -7.09 -6.83
C LYS A 365 24.22 -6.91 -7.86
N PRO A 366 25.49 -6.78 -7.45
CA PRO A 366 26.57 -6.69 -8.41
C PRO A 366 26.55 -7.95 -9.29
N ALA A 367 26.69 -7.77 -10.60
CA ALA A 367 26.85 -8.86 -11.55
C ALA A 367 27.92 -9.83 -11.03
N LYS A 368 27.61 -11.13 -10.98
CA LYS A 368 28.61 -12.15 -10.64
C LYS A 368 29.77 -12.04 -11.65
N PRO A 369 31.04 -12.07 -11.19
CA PRO A 369 32.19 -12.04 -12.08
C PRO A 369 32.23 -13.23 -13.04
#